data_AF-A0A5D3EYW5-F1
#
_entry.id   AF-A0A5D3EYW5-F1
#
_cell.length_a   1.000
_cell.length_b   1.000
_cell.length_c   1.000
_cell.angle_alpha   90.00
_cell.angle_beta   90.00
_cell.angle_gamma   90.00
#
_symmetry.space_group_name_H-M   'P 1'
#
loop_
_entity.id
_entity.type
_entity.pdbx_description
1 polymer ?
#
loop_
_entity_poly.entity_id
_entity_poly.type
_entity_poly.pdbx_seq_one_letter_code
_entity_poly.pdbx_strand_id
1 'polypeptide(L)'
;MLITGSVIVGYSVLAFFIALIAGLTLWCPPQWTRRALMQRLTMKRLFTFPRLNFDLHRILGFYAFLPLFVICFTGLIFSLGWFNKSFYAIVSGGEGLQPNMIPVSDTLQTSSRVVEPLDSLFYRLKAESSEAKKLSFSLPSKKNGVFRVSVGHRRGSRSRTDYLFFDRHTLKPCKGSGPFTGKYEDASAVHKLRRMNLELYDGSILGLFGKSIMFLASLIGVSLPITGFVIWHRKNRRKAR
;
A
#
# COMPACT_ATOMS: atom_id res chain seq x y z
N MET A 1 4.69 -21.63 -2.20
CA MET A 1 3.46 -21.28 -2.94
C MET A 1 3.74 -19.99 -3.72
N LEU A 2 4.08 -20.17 -5.01
CA LEU A 2 4.25 -19.19 -6.12
C LEU A 2 4.99 -17.86 -5.88
N ILE A 3 6.31 -17.93 -5.64
CA ILE A 3 7.23 -16.77 -5.75
C ILE A 3 7.13 -16.12 -7.15
N THR A 4 6.88 -16.93 -8.18
CA THR A 4 6.78 -16.48 -9.57
C THR A 4 5.56 -15.58 -9.81
N GLY A 5 4.42 -15.88 -9.19
CA GLY A 5 3.17 -15.12 -9.41
C GLY A 5 3.27 -13.68 -8.92
N SER A 6 3.81 -13.48 -7.72
CA SER A 6 4.01 -12.13 -7.16
C SER A 6 5.00 -11.30 -7.96
N VAL A 7 6.03 -11.93 -8.54
CA VAL A 7 7.04 -11.25 -9.35
C VAL A 7 6.44 -10.79 -10.68
N ILE A 8 5.70 -11.66 -11.38
CA ILE A 8 5.03 -11.32 -12.64
C ILE A 8 4.09 -10.15 -12.43
N VAL A 9 3.21 -10.22 -11.42
CA VAL A 9 2.29 -9.13 -11.09
C VAL A 9 3.05 -7.84 -10.77
N GLY A 10 4.13 -7.92 -9.99
CA GLY A 10 4.97 -6.77 -9.66
C GLY A 10 5.55 -6.06 -10.89
N TYR A 11 6.09 -6.81 -11.85
CA TYR A 11 6.63 -6.24 -13.08
C TYR A 11 5.53 -5.77 -14.05
N SER A 12 4.36 -6.41 -14.08
CA SER A 12 3.20 -5.91 -14.83
C SER A 12 2.72 -4.56 -14.29
N VAL A 13 2.65 -4.41 -12.96
CA VAL A 13 2.33 -3.12 -12.32
C VAL A 13 3.41 -2.09 -12.61
N LEU A 14 4.69 -2.48 -12.66
CA LEU A 14 5.79 -1.57 -13.00
C LEU A 14 5.67 -1.04 -14.43
N ALA A 15 5.39 -1.93 -15.39
CA ALA A 15 5.16 -1.54 -16.78
C ALA A 15 3.95 -0.60 -16.91
N PHE A 16 2.85 -0.91 -16.20
CA PHE A 16 1.67 -0.04 -16.17
C PHE A 16 1.95 1.31 -15.49
N PHE A 17 2.75 1.33 -14.43
CA PHE A 17 3.17 2.56 -13.75
C PHE A 17 3.98 3.48 -14.67
N ILE A 18 4.94 2.91 -15.43
CA ILE A 18 5.69 3.66 -16.45
C ILE A 18 4.74 4.16 -17.55
N ALA A 19 3.79 3.33 -17.99
CA ALA A 19 2.80 3.72 -18.99
C ALA A 19 1.87 4.85 -18.49
N LEU A 20 1.52 4.89 -17.20
CA LEU A 20 0.76 6.00 -16.60
C LEU A 20 1.53 7.31 -16.66
N ILE A 21 2.82 7.29 -16.31
CA ILE A 21 3.68 8.48 -16.38
C ILE A 21 3.79 8.95 -17.83
N ALA A 22 4.04 8.04 -18.78
CA ALA A 22 4.07 8.35 -20.21
C ALA A 22 2.71 8.85 -20.73
N GLY A 23 1.61 8.30 -20.24
CA GLY A 23 0.26 8.74 -20.57
C GLY A 23 0.00 10.17 -20.13
N LEU A 24 0.44 10.55 -18.93
CA LEU A 24 0.31 11.92 -18.43
C LEU A 24 1.15 12.90 -19.25
N THR A 25 2.40 12.55 -19.60
CA THR A 25 3.24 13.43 -20.44
C THR A 25 2.65 13.64 -21.83
N LEU A 26 2.06 12.59 -22.44
CA LEU A 26 1.33 12.70 -23.72
C LEU A 26 -0.01 13.46 -23.59
N TRP A 27 -0.62 13.43 -22.41
CA TRP A 27 -1.86 14.15 -22.14
C TRP A 27 -1.65 15.66 -22.00
N CYS A 28 -0.47 16.11 -21.55
CA CYS A 28 -0.16 17.53 -21.43
C CYS A 28 -0.24 18.24 -22.81
N PRO A 29 -0.95 19.38 -22.91
CA PRO A 29 -0.95 20.15 -24.15
C PRO A 29 0.40 20.87 -24.33
N PRO A 30 0.85 21.06 -25.57
CA PRO A 30 2.06 21.86 -25.85
C PRO A 30 1.89 23.34 -25.44
N GLN A 31 0.65 23.82 -25.35
CA GLN A 31 0.32 25.15 -24.85
C GLN A 31 -0.81 25.05 -23.81
N TRP A 32 -0.60 25.62 -22.62
CA TRP A 32 -1.53 25.57 -21.49
C TRP A 32 -2.61 26.65 -21.59
N THR A 33 -3.42 26.61 -22.64
CA THR A 33 -4.56 27.52 -22.80
C THR A 33 -5.85 26.89 -22.28
N ARG A 34 -6.77 27.70 -21.73
CA ARG A 34 -8.10 27.22 -21.26
C ARG A 34 -8.84 26.43 -22.35
N ARG A 35 -8.76 26.88 -23.60
CA ARG A 35 -9.38 26.21 -24.75
C ARG A 35 -8.77 24.82 -25.00
N ALA A 36 -7.44 24.71 -24.98
CA ALA A 36 -6.74 23.44 -25.17
C ALA A 36 -7.05 22.44 -24.04
N LEU A 37 -7.14 22.93 -22.80
CA LEU A 37 -7.50 22.11 -21.64
C LEU A 37 -8.96 21.64 -21.71
N MET A 38 -9.91 22.54 -21.99
CA MET A 38 -11.32 22.18 -22.13
C MET A 38 -11.52 21.15 -23.23
N GLN A 39 -10.86 21.29 -24.39
CA GLN A 39 -10.92 20.29 -25.45
C GLN A 39 -10.42 18.89 -25.05
N ARG A 40 -9.57 18.78 -24.03
CA ARG A 40 -9.03 17.52 -23.51
C ARG A 40 -9.86 16.94 -22.37
N LEU A 41 -10.57 17.78 -21.63
CA LEU A 41 -11.42 17.41 -20.49
C LEU A 41 -12.89 17.18 -20.88
N THR A 42 -13.36 17.75 -21.98
CA THR A 42 -14.75 17.61 -22.44
C THR A 42 -14.87 16.56 -23.55
N MET A 43 -15.92 15.76 -23.48
CA MET A 43 -16.32 14.85 -24.56
C MET A 43 -16.96 15.66 -25.70
N LYS A 44 -16.52 15.44 -26.94
CA LYS A 44 -17.21 15.99 -28.11
C LYS A 44 -18.35 15.06 -28.53
N ARG A 45 -19.40 15.61 -29.13
CA ARG A 45 -20.60 14.88 -29.57
C ARG A 45 -20.21 13.62 -30.37
N LEU A 46 -20.78 12.49 -29.97
CA LEU A 46 -20.38 11.16 -30.41
C LEU A 46 -20.89 10.86 -31.83
N PHE A 47 -19.98 10.51 -32.73
CA PHE A 47 -20.36 10.08 -34.09
C PHE A 47 -19.74 8.74 -34.52
N THR A 48 -18.71 8.23 -33.83
CA THR A 48 -18.09 6.91 -34.14
C THR A 48 -17.42 6.27 -32.91
N PHE A 49 -17.49 4.94 -32.78
CA PHE A 49 -16.79 4.14 -31.75
C PHE A 49 -15.29 4.47 -31.55
N PRO A 50 -14.46 4.62 -32.60
CA PRO A 50 -13.05 5.02 -32.43
C PRO A 50 -12.86 6.33 -31.68
N ARG A 51 -13.69 7.34 -31.97
CA ARG A 51 -13.62 8.64 -31.30
C ARG A 51 -14.06 8.51 -29.84
N LEU A 52 -15.14 7.77 -29.59
CA LEU A 52 -15.60 7.46 -28.24
C LEU A 52 -14.49 6.78 -27.40
N ASN A 53 -13.87 5.73 -27.93
CA ASN A 53 -12.79 5.01 -27.22
C ASN A 53 -11.59 5.92 -26.91
N PHE A 54 -11.19 6.77 -27.86
CA PHE A 54 -10.11 7.72 -27.66
C PHE A 54 -10.46 8.78 -26.60
N ASP A 55 -11.66 9.36 -26.68
CA ASP A 55 -12.12 10.37 -25.72
C ASP A 55 -12.27 9.78 -24.31
N LEU A 56 -12.83 8.56 -24.18
CA LEU A 56 -12.94 7.86 -22.90
C LEU A 56 -11.57 7.54 -22.31
N HIS A 57 -10.66 6.95 -23.08
CA HIS A 57 -9.30 6.63 -22.60
C HIS A 57 -8.59 7.89 -22.09
N ARG A 58 -8.70 9.00 -22.82
CA ARG A 58 -8.07 10.27 -22.45
C ARG A 58 -8.69 10.91 -21.20
N ILE A 59 -10.02 10.96 -21.13
CA ILE A 59 -10.74 11.64 -20.04
C ILE A 59 -10.67 10.80 -18.76
N LEU A 60 -11.01 9.51 -18.84
CA LEU A 60 -10.98 8.62 -17.67
C LEU A 60 -9.55 8.40 -17.20
N GLY A 61 -8.59 8.25 -18.12
CA GLY A 61 -7.17 8.14 -17.77
C GLY A 61 -6.67 9.36 -17.01
N PHE A 62 -7.10 10.56 -17.37
CA PHE A 62 -6.74 11.78 -16.64
C PHE A 62 -7.35 11.83 -15.24
N TYR A 63 -8.66 11.63 -15.10
CA TYR A 63 -9.33 11.69 -13.78
C TYR A 63 -8.88 10.57 -12.84
N ALA A 64 -8.57 9.39 -13.39
CA ALA A 64 -8.08 8.26 -12.60
C ALA A 64 -6.55 8.28 -12.39
N PHE A 65 -5.81 9.21 -13.01
CA PHE A 65 -4.35 9.21 -12.96
C PHE A 65 -3.83 9.22 -11.52
N LEU A 66 -4.27 10.18 -10.71
CA LEU A 66 -3.78 10.33 -9.34
C LEU A 66 -4.05 9.09 -8.46
N PRO A 67 -5.29 8.57 -8.37
CA PRO A 67 -5.53 7.36 -7.58
C PRO A 67 -4.81 6.13 -8.17
N LEU A 68 -4.75 5.95 -9.50
CA LEU A 68 -4.00 4.85 -10.11
C LEU A 68 -2.50 4.95 -9.84
N PHE A 69 -1.94 6.16 -9.86
CA PHE A 69 -0.56 6.41 -9.52
C PHE A 69 -0.26 5.98 -8.08
N VAL A 70 -1.12 6.37 -7.13
CA VAL A 70 -0.99 5.98 -5.71
C VAL A 70 -1.08 4.46 -5.55
N ILE A 71 -2.08 3.80 -6.15
CA ILE A 71 -2.23 2.34 -6.08
C ILE A 71 -1.02 1.63 -6.66
N CYS A 72 -0.56 2.04 -7.84
CA CYS A 72 0.60 1.42 -8.48
C CYS A 72 1.87 1.63 -7.66
N PHE A 73 2.13 2.86 -7.21
CA PHE A 73 3.31 3.18 -6.41
C PHE A 73 3.37 2.38 -5.11
N THR A 74 2.27 2.36 -4.35
CA THR A 74 2.16 1.61 -3.10
C THR A 74 2.16 0.09 -3.32
N GLY A 75 1.62 -0.39 -4.45
CA GLY A 75 1.68 -1.78 -4.88
C GLY A 75 3.08 -2.25 -5.26
N LEU A 76 3.89 -1.38 -5.87
CA LEU A 76 5.30 -1.65 -6.18
C LEU A 76 6.14 -1.78 -4.91
N ILE A 77 5.85 -0.98 -3.89
CA ILE A 77 6.47 -1.09 -2.55
C ILE A 77 6.24 -2.49 -1.95
N PHE A 78 5.06 -3.10 -2.17
CA PHE A 78 4.77 -4.47 -1.72
C PHE A 78 5.42 -5.55 -2.59
N SER A 79 5.41 -5.35 -3.91
CA SER A 79 5.71 -6.41 -4.87
C SER A 79 7.19 -6.53 -5.19
N LEU A 80 7.93 -5.41 -5.20
CA LEU A 80 9.32 -5.36 -5.67
C LEU A 80 10.25 -4.92 -4.54
N GLY A 81 11.02 -5.87 -4.00
CA GLY A 81 11.94 -5.61 -2.90
C GLY A 81 13.01 -4.55 -3.19
N TRP A 82 13.47 -4.43 -4.44
CA TRP A 82 14.41 -3.38 -4.83
C TRP A 82 13.74 -2.00 -4.82
N PHE A 83 12.53 -1.88 -5.37
CA PHE A 83 11.76 -0.62 -5.40
C PHE A 83 11.49 -0.14 -3.97
N ASN A 84 11.14 -1.10 -3.12
CA ASN A 84 10.92 -0.92 -1.70
C ASN A 84 12.15 -0.34 -0.97
N LYS A 85 13.34 -0.90 -1.23
CA LYS A 85 14.60 -0.45 -0.64
C LYS A 85 15.00 0.93 -1.17
N SER A 86 14.89 1.16 -2.49
CA SER A 86 15.18 2.46 -3.11
C SER A 86 14.27 3.56 -2.58
N PHE A 87 12.96 3.32 -2.51
CA PHE A 87 12.01 4.27 -1.92
C PHE A 87 12.37 4.59 -0.47
N TYR A 88 12.69 3.57 0.34
CA TYR A 88 13.08 3.79 1.73
C TYR A 88 14.33 4.66 1.81
N ALA A 89 15.39 4.32 1.08
CA ALA A 89 16.64 5.07 1.07
C ALA A 89 16.46 6.53 0.66
N ILE A 90 15.60 6.81 -0.33
CA ILE A 90 15.29 8.18 -0.75
C ILE A 90 14.59 8.95 0.37
N VAL A 91 13.58 8.36 1.00
CA VAL A 91 12.76 9.03 2.03
C VAL A 91 13.47 9.13 3.38
N SER A 92 14.41 8.22 3.68
CA SER A 92 15.22 8.24 4.90
C SER A 92 16.49 9.07 4.78
N GLY A 93 16.81 9.64 3.62
CA GLY A 93 18.05 10.39 3.41
C GLY A 93 19.31 9.51 3.29
N GLY A 94 19.15 8.26 2.83
CA GLY A 94 20.25 7.33 2.56
C GLY A 94 20.30 6.12 3.47
N GLU A 95 19.47 6.05 4.51
CA GLU A 95 19.45 4.90 5.40
C GLU A 95 18.90 3.65 4.71
N GLY A 96 19.50 2.49 4.98
CA GLY A 96 18.99 1.21 4.52
C GLY A 96 17.68 0.82 5.21
N LEU A 97 16.78 0.15 4.47
CA LEU A 97 15.59 -0.46 5.06
C LEU A 97 16.00 -1.57 6.02
N GLN A 98 15.76 -1.36 7.32
CA GLN A 98 15.98 -2.41 8.31
C GLN A 98 15.01 -3.58 8.09
N PRO A 99 15.50 -4.84 8.13
CA PRO A 99 14.64 -5.99 8.04
C PRO A 99 13.69 -6.04 9.25
N ASN A 100 12.45 -6.44 9.03
CA ASN A 100 11.52 -6.70 10.14
C ASN A 100 12.01 -7.93 10.90
N MET A 101 12.60 -7.74 12.08
CA MET A 101 12.98 -8.85 12.96
C MET A 101 11.96 -8.99 14.08
N ILE A 102 11.33 -10.16 14.14
CA ILE A 102 10.51 -10.56 15.27
C ILE A 102 11.48 -11.11 16.33
N PRO A 103 11.45 -10.60 17.57
CA PRO A 103 12.32 -11.11 18.63
C PRO A 103 11.95 -12.56 18.99
N VAL A 104 12.90 -13.28 19.55
CA VAL A 104 12.71 -14.66 20.02
C VAL A 104 12.55 -14.69 21.53
N SER A 105 11.72 -15.61 22.01
CA SER A 105 11.52 -15.86 23.43
C SER A 105 12.68 -16.69 23.99
N ASP A 106 13.09 -16.38 25.21
CA ASP A 106 14.12 -17.15 25.90
C ASP A 106 13.51 -18.43 26.47
N THR A 107 13.79 -19.55 25.82
CA THR A 107 13.23 -20.86 26.18
C THR A 107 13.81 -21.43 27.48
N LEU A 108 14.86 -20.82 28.04
CA LEU A 108 15.53 -21.29 29.26
C LEU A 108 14.94 -20.65 30.53
N GLN A 109 14.14 -19.59 30.41
CA GLN A 109 13.51 -18.90 31.55
C GLN A 109 12.25 -19.63 32.06
N THR A 110 12.46 -20.81 32.65
CA THR A 110 11.37 -21.62 33.22
C THR A 110 10.97 -21.16 34.64
N SER A 111 11.85 -20.48 35.37
CA SER A 111 11.66 -20.10 36.78
C SER A 111 10.73 -18.91 37.02
N SER A 112 10.55 -18.02 36.02
CA SER A 112 9.69 -16.83 36.10
C SER A 112 8.41 -16.97 35.28
N ARG A 113 7.91 -18.19 35.15
CA ARG A 113 6.77 -18.49 34.28
C ARG A 113 5.47 -17.97 34.86
N VAL A 114 4.82 -17.07 34.14
CA VAL A 114 3.49 -16.55 34.47
C VAL A 114 2.45 -17.66 34.27
N VAL A 115 1.57 -17.84 35.26
CA VAL A 115 0.38 -18.70 35.16
C VAL A 115 -0.65 -17.98 34.28
N GLU A 116 -1.22 -18.67 33.28
CA GLU A 116 -2.15 -18.11 32.31
C GLU A 116 -1.63 -16.82 31.63
N PRO A 117 -0.55 -16.93 30.83
CA PRO A 117 0.15 -15.76 30.29
C PRO A 117 -0.70 -14.90 29.36
N LEU A 118 -1.68 -15.49 28.66
CA LEU A 118 -2.55 -14.74 27.76
C LEU A 118 -3.50 -13.82 28.53
N ASP A 119 -4.17 -14.34 29.55
CA ASP A 119 -5.16 -13.61 30.35
C ASP A 119 -4.47 -12.51 31.14
N SER A 120 -3.33 -12.84 31.76
CA SER A 120 -2.47 -11.87 32.44
C SER A 120 -2.06 -10.72 31.51
N LEU A 121 -1.62 -11.05 30.29
CA LEU A 121 -1.23 -10.03 29.30
C LEU A 121 -2.44 -9.21 28.82
N PHE A 122 -3.60 -9.83 28.65
CA PHE A 122 -4.83 -9.17 28.25
C PHE A 122 -5.28 -8.14 29.28
N TYR A 123 -5.40 -8.53 30.56
CA TYR A 123 -5.81 -7.61 31.62
C TYR A 123 -4.81 -6.48 31.83
N ARG A 124 -3.50 -6.79 31.78
CA ARG A 124 -2.45 -5.77 31.83
C ARG A 124 -2.60 -4.73 30.73
N LEU A 125 -2.71 -5.16 29.47
CA LEU A 125 -2.82 -4.24 28.34
C LEU A 125 -4.14 -3.49 28.31
N LYS A 126 -5.23 -4.11 28.77
CA LYS A 126 -6.52 -3.43 28.90
C LYS A 126 -6.45 -2.29 29.92
N ALA A 127 -5.68 -2.47 31.00
CA ALA A 127 -5.44 -1.42 31.99
C ALA A 127 -4.47 -0.34 31.48
N GLU A 128 -3.34 -0.74 30.87
CA GLU A 128 -2.33 0.18 30.34
C GLU A 128 -2.81 0.98 29.11
N SER A 129 -3.74 0.43 28.32
CA SER A 129 -4.25 1.02 27.07
C SER A 129 -5.77 1.11 27.08
N SER A 130 -6.33 1.79 28.09
CA SER A 130 -7.78 1.96 28.25
C SER A 130 -8.47 2.64 27.05
N GLU A 131 -7.73 3.45 26.29
CA GLU A 131 -8.21 4.13 25.07
C GLU A 131 -8.20 3.24 23.81
N ALA A 132 -7.57 2.06 23.87
CA ALA A 132 -7.41 1.18 22.72
C ALA A 132 -8.77 0.78 22.13
N LYS A 133 -8.94 0.96 20.82
CA LYS A 133 -10.15 0.58 20.10
C LYS A 133 -10.14 -0.88 19.64
N LYS A 134 -8.94 -1.48 19.57
CA LYS A 134 -8.76 -2.89 19.20
C LYS A 134 -7.49 -3.44 19.84
N LEU A 135 -7.61 -4.58 20.49
CA LEU A 135 -6.47 -5.41 20.91
C LEU A 135 -6.50 -6.69 20.07
N SER A 136 -5.37 -7.02 19.43
CA SER A 136 -5.22 -8.27 18.68
C SER A 136 -3.99 -9.01 19.19
N PHE A 137 -4.16 -10.31 19.47
CA PHE A 137 -3.11 -11.16 19.99
C PHE A 137 -2.78 -12.24 18.95
N SER A 138 -1.50 -12.39 18.64
CA SER A 138 -0.99 -13.52 17.88
C SER A 138 -0.18 -14.40 18.83
N LEU A 139 -0.67 -15.61 19.02
CA LEU A 139 -0.06 -16.60 19.89
C LEU A 139 1.24 -17.14 19.27
N PRO A 140 2.25 -17.44 20.10
CA PRO A 140 3.49 -18.03 19.62
C PRO A 140 3.27 -19.46 19.12
N SER A 141 3.35 -19.67 17.80
CA SER A 141 3.22 -21.01 17.20
C SER A 141 4.51 -21.84 17.26
N LYS A 142 5.68 -21.19 17.37
CA LYS A 142 6.99 -21.85 17.47
C LYS A 142 7.44 -21.92 18.94
N LYS A 143 8.33 -22.87 19.26
CA LYS A 143 8.89 -23.06 20.62
C LYS A 143 9.56 -21.78 21.16
N ASN A 144 10.32 -21.08 20.32
CA ASN A 144 10.99 -19.80 20.63
C ASN A 144 10.17 -18.56 20.21
N GLY A 145 8.87 -18.72 19.95
CA GLY A 145 8.01 -17.62 19.54
C GLY A 145 7.65 -16.70 20.71
N VAL A 146 7.40 -15.43 20.39
CA VAL A 146 6.88 -14.41 21.32
C VAL A 146 5.37 -14.19 21.12
N PHE A 147 4.69 -13.67 22.13
CA PHE A 147 3.38 -13.05 21.92
C PHE A 147 3.56 -11.79 21.09
N ARG A 148 2.75 -11.64 20.04
CA ARG A 148 2.69 -10.41 19.26
C ARG A 148 1.36 -9.74 19.51
N VAL A 149 1.41 -8.49 19.93
CA VAL A 149 0.23 -7.71 20.29
C VAL A 149 0.15 -6.52 19.37
N SER A 150 -1.02 -6.31 18.80
CA SER A 150 -1.36 -5.10 18.06
C SER A 150 -2.38 -4.28 18.85
N VAL A 151 -1.98 -3.07 19.26
CA VAL A 151 -2.86 -2.11 19.95
C VAL A 151 -3.27 -1.04 18.95
N GLY A 152 -4.54 -1.07 18.53
CA GLY A 152 -5.09 -0.14 17.57
C GLY A 152 -5.76 1.04 18.25
N HIS A 153 -5.24 2.25 18.01
CA HIS A 153 -5.71 3.49 18.64
C HIS A 153 -6.87 4.16 17.90
N ARG A 154 -7.07 3.84 16.62
CA ARG A 154 -8.14 4.40 15.78
C ARG A 154 -8.92 3.31 15.08
N ARG A 155 -10.25 3.30 15.26
CA ARG A 155 -11.14 2.35 14.59
C ARG A 155 -11.00 2.49 13.07
N GLY A 156 -10.76 1.37 12.39
CA GLY A 156 -10.59 1.32 10.94
C GLY A 156 -9.19 1.68 10.42
N SER A 157 -8.29 2.20 11.27
CA SER A 157 -6.89 2.43 10.89
C SER A 157 -6.03 1.22 11.25
N ARG A 158 -5.23 0.77 10.28
CA ARG A 158 -4.15 -0.21 10.42
C ARG A 158 -2.80 0.46 10.69
N SER A 159 -2.60 1.69 10.23
CA SER A 159 -1.32 2.39 10.34
C SER A 159 -1.03 2.89 11.75
N ARG A 160 -2.06 3.41 12.44
CA ARG A 160 -2.02 3.90 13.84
C ARG A 160 -2.16 2.75 14.85
N THR A 161 -1.21 1.83 14.75
CA THR A 161 -1.17 0.60 15.56
C THR A 161 0.21 0.47 16.20
N ASP A 162 0.23 0.11 17.48
CA ASP A 162 1.43 -0.30 18.18
C ASP A 162 1.68 -1.78 17.95
N TYR A 163 2.93 -2.13 17.65
CA TYR A 163 3.35 -3.51 17.42
C TYR A 163 4.29 -3.93 18.55
N LEU A 164 3.72 -4.57 19.57
CA LEU A 164 4.42 -4.95 20.79
C LEU A 164 4.72 -6.45 20.79
N PHE A 165 5.86 -6.80 21.37
CA PHE A 165 6.31 -8.18 21.50
C PHE A 165 6.53 -8.49 22.98
N PHE A 166 6.09 -9.66 23.42
CA PHE A 166 6.26 -10.10 24.79
C PHE A 166 6.78 -11.52 24.84
N ASP A 167 7.74 -11.76 25.73
CA ASP A 167 8.25 -13.10 25.99
C ASP A 167 7.12 -14.04 26.41
N ARG A 168 7.15 -15.28 25.91
CA ARG A 168 6.07 -16.24 26.11
C ARG A 168 5.91 -16.68 27.56
N HIS A 169 7.01 -16.73 28.31
CA HIS A 169 7.03 -17.28 29.66
C HIS A 169 6.92 -16.18 30.71
N THR A 170 7.64 -15.08 30.50
CA THR A 170 7.78 -14.01 31.50
C THR A 170 6.92 -12.79 31.23
N LEU A 171 6.33 -12.68 30.03
CA LEU A 171 5.62 -11.49 29.56
C LEU A 171 6.47 -10.20 29.60
N LYS A 172 7.80 -10.33 29.65
CA LYS A 172 8.70 -9.17 29.53
C LYS A 172 8.65 -8.63 28.10
N PRO A 173 8.61 -7.29 27.92
CA PRO A 173 8.59 -6.70 26.59
C PRO A 173 9.89 -7.01 25.85
N CYS A 174 9.76 -7.45 24.60
CA CYS A 174 10.86 -7.73 23.70
C CYS A 174 10.94 -6.63 22.63
N LYS A 175 12.15 -6.26 22.21
CA LYS A 175 12.36 -5.29 21.13
C LYS A 175 12.54 -6.01 19.80
N GLY A 176 11.61 -5.79 18.87
CA GLY A 176 11.80 -6.11 17.46
C GLY A 176 12.45 -4.94 16.71
N SER A 177 12.86 -5.18 15.46
CA SER A 177 13.38 -4.15 14.56
C SER A 177 12.50 -3.98 13.31
N GLY A 178 12.68 -2.86 12.62
CA GLY A 178 11.99 -2.53 11.37
C GLY A 178 10.72 -1.70 11.55
N PRO A 179 10.03 -1.35 10.44
CA PRO A 179 8.91 -0.42 10.49
C PRO A 179 7.70 -0.84 11.33
N PHE A 180 7.53 -2.14 11.61
CA PHE A 180 6.37 -2.70 12.31
C PHE A 180 6.74 -3.19 13.73
N THR A 181 7.39 -2.33 14.51
CA THR A 181 7.79 -2.57 15.91
C THR A 181 7.52 -1.34 16.78
N GLY A 182 7.24 -1.56 18.06
CA GLY A 182 7.05 -0.51 19.06
C GLY A 182 5.76 0.31 18.86
N LYS A 183 5.65 1.38 19.66
CA LYS A 183 4.52 2.31 19.61
C LYS A 183 4.51 3.11 18.31
N TYR A 184 3.32 3.49 17.86
CA TYR A 184 3.17 4.32 16.66
C TYR A 184 3.78 5.71 16.85
N GLU A 185 3.60 6.31 18.02
CA GLU A 185 4.08 7.68 18.26
C GLU A 185 5.61 7.79 18.19
N ASP A 186 6.31 6.81 18.76
CA ASP A 186 7.78 6.72 18.79
C ASP A 186 8.39 6.34 17.43
N ALA A 187 7.57 5.96 16.44
CA ALA A 187 8.05 5.56 15.13
C ALA A 187 8.54 6.77 14.32
N SER A 188 9.68 6.61 13.64
CA SER A 188 10.20 7.60 12.70
C SER A 188 9.19 7.91 11.59
N ALA A 189 9.29 9.10 10.97
CA ALA A 189 8.41 9.49 9.87
C ALA A 189 8.42 8.45 8.73
N VAL A 190 9.59 7.89 8.43
CA VAL A 190 9.74 6.85 7.40
C VAL A 190 9.00 5.56 7.81
N HIS A 191 9.08 5.15 9.07
CA HIS A 191 8.33 3.99 9.57
C HIS A 191 6.82 4.24 9.58
N LYS A 192 6.36 5.44 9.94
CA LYS A 192 4.95 5.84 9.84
C LYS A 192 4.46 5.74 8.39
N LEU A 193 5.22 6.26 7.42
CA LEU A 193 4.91 6.13 5.99
C LEU A 193 4.82 4.67 5.54
N ARG A 194 5.74 3.80 6.00
CA ARG A 194 5.66 2.37 5.70
C ARG A 194 4.41 1.70 6.26
N ARG A 195 4.01 2.03 7.49
CA ARG A 195 2.76 1.52 8.10
C ARG A 195 1.51 2.00 7.34
N MET A 196 1.56 3.20 6.75
CA MET A 196 0.47 3.76 5.95
C MET A 196 0.35 3.18 4.54
N ASN A 197 1.38 2.49 4.03
CA ASN A 197 1.39 1.99 2.65
C ASN A 197 0.15 1.16 2.29
N LEU A 198 -0.31 0.30 3.21
CA LEU A 198 -1.49 -0.53 2.98
C LEU A 198 -2.79 0.30 2.95
N GLU A 199 -2.90 1.32 3.80
CA GLU A 199 -4.08 2.19 3.83
C GLU A 199 -4.14 3.15 2.65
N LEU A 200 -2.97 3.54 2.10
CA LEU A 200 -2.86 4.30 0.88
C LEU A 200 -3.22 3.42 -0.34
N TYR A 201 -2.75 2.18 -0.35
CA TYR A 201 -3.04 1.22 -1.43
C TYR A 201 -4.54 0.91 -1.55
N ASP A 202 -5.21 0.63 -0.43
CA ASP A 202 -6.64 0.29 -0.43
C ASP A 202 -7.58 1.50 -0.21
N GLY A 203 -7.02 2.70 -0.02
CA GLY A 203 -7.76 3.94 0.21
C GLY A 203 -8.41 4.04 1.59
N SER A 204 -8.18 3.09 2.50
CA SER A 204 -8.79 3.10 3.84
C SER A 204 -8.34 4.27 4.72
N ILE A 205 -7.27 4.97 4.35
CA ILE A 205 -6.81 6.20 5.04
C ILE A 205 -7.91 7.29 5.08
N LEU A 206 -8.75 7.37 4.03
CA LEU A 206 -9.91 8.26 3.96
C LEU A 206 -11.23 7.52 4.23
N GLY A 207 -11.17 6.34 4.85
CA GLY A 207 -12.33 5.51 5.14
C GLY A 207 -13.04 5.00 3.88
N LEU A 208 -14.38 5.01 3.90
CA LEU A 208 -15.20 4.49 2.80
C LEU A 208 -15.06 5.35 1.52
N PHE A 209 -14.88 6.66 1.68
CA PHE A 209 -14.70 7.58 0.56
C PHE A 209 -13.45 7.24 -0.25
N GLY A 210 -12.30 7.07 0.41
CA GLY A 210 -11.06 6.68 -0.27
C GLY A 210 -11.16 5.30 -0.91
N LYS A 211 -11.77 4.32 -0.23
CA LYS A 211 -12.03 2.99 -0.81
C LYS A 211 -12.86 3.05 -2.09
N SER A 212 -13.88 3.91 -2.11
CA SER A 212 -14.75 4.10 -3.28
C SER A 212 -13.97 4.69 -4.45
N ILE A 213 -13.09 5.67 -4.18
CA ILE A 213 -12.18 6.23 -5.19
C ILE A 213 -11.25 5.15 -5.74
N MET A 214 -10.59 4.36 -4.88
CA MET A 214 -9.66 3.32 -5.32
C MET A 214 -10.38 2.23 -6.12
N PHE A 215 -11.60 1.86 -5.73
CA PHE A 215 -12.44 0.93 -6.47
C PHE A 215 -12.76 1.45 -7.89
N LEU A 216 -13.28 2.67 -8.01
CA LEU A 216 -13.59 3.27 -9.32
C LEU A 216 -12.33 3.45 -10.18
N ALA A 217 -11.23 3.88 -9.56
CA ALA A 217 -9.96 4.00 -10.24
C ALA A 217 -9.48 2.65 -10.78
N SER A 218 -9.60 1.56 -10.00
CA SER A 218 -9.20 0.22 -10.45
C SER A 218 -10.03 -0.27 -11.64
N LEU A 219 -11.34 0.00 -11.68
CA LEU A 219 -12.20 -0.31 -12.84
C LEU A 219 -11.73 0.43 -14.09
N ILE A 220 -11.40 1.72 -13.95
CA ILE A 220 -10.82 2.51 -15.05
C ILE A 220 -9.45 1.93 -15.45
N GLY A 221 -8.60 1.61 -14.48
CA GLY A 221 -7.27 1.05 -14.68
C GLY A 221 -7.27 -0.23 -15.51
N VAL A 222 -8.23 -1.13 -15.28
CA VAL A 222 -8.41 -2.34 -16.10
C VAL A 222 -8.74 -2.00 -17.56
N SER A 223 -9.53 -0.94 -17.78
CA SER A 223 -9.92 -0.53 -19.13
C SER A 223 -8.80 0.16 -19.92
N LEU A 224 -7.83 0.81 -19.27
CA LEU A 224 -6.82 1.64 -19.94
C LEU A 224 -5.90 0.85 -20.88
N PRO A 225 -5.31 -0.30 -20.51
CA PRO A 225 -4.51 -1.10 -21.42
C PRO A 225 -5.30 -1.56 -22.66
N ILE A 226 -6.56 -1.96 -22.47
CA ILE A 226 -7.43 -2.45 -23.54
C ILE A 226 -7.76 -1.30 -24.51
N THR A 227 -8.26 -0.20 -23.98
CA THR A 227 -8.65 0.98 -24.78
C THR A 227 -7.43 1.60 -25.47
N GLY A 228 -6.26 1.61 -24.83
CA GLY A 228 -4.98 2.03 -25.40
C GLY A 228 -4.51 1.12 -26.54
N PHE A 229 -4.58 -0.20 -26.35
CA PHE A 229 -4.26 -1.19 -27.39
C PHE A 229 -5.14 -1.03 -28.63
N VAL A 230 -6.46 -0.83 -28.44
CA VAL A 230 -7.40 -0.57 -29.54
C VAL A 230 -7.02 0.70 -30.32
N ILE A 231 -6.59 1.77 -29.63
CA ILE A 231 -6.11 3.00 -30.29
C ILE A 231 -4.85 2.72 -31.12
N TRP A 232 -3.88 2.03 -30.53
CA TRP A 232 -2.61 1.70 -31.18
C TRP A 232 -2.82 0.83 -32.43
N HIS A 233 -3.56 -0.27 -32.30
CA HIS A 233 -3.81 -1.21 -33.39
C HIS A 233 -4.47 -0.52 -34.60
N ARG A 234 -5.44 0.35 -34.34
CA ARG A 234 -6.13 1.12 -35.40
C ARG A 234 -5.23 2.14 -36.07
N LYS A 235 -4.39 2.85 -35.31
CA LYS A 235 -3.42 3.81 -35.86
C LYS A 235 -2.43 3.09 -36.79
N ASN A 236 -2.00 1.89 -36.42
CA ASN A 236 -1.05 1.11 -37.22
C ASN A 236 -1.67 0.57 -38.52
N ARG A 237 -2.92 0.07 -38.47
CA ARG A 237 -3.66 -0.38 -39.66
C ARG A 237 -3.90 0.74 -40.68
N ARG A 238 -3.97 2.00 -40.24
CA ARG A 238 -4.08 3.18 -41.12
C ARG A 238 -2.75 3.63 -41.72
N LYS A 239 -1.61 3.29 -41.09
CA LYS A 239 -0.29 3.59 -41.64
C LYS A 239 0.17 2.57 -42.68
N ALA A 240 -0.37 1.34 -42.61
CA ALA A 240 -0.07 0.25 -43.54
C ALA A 240 -0.98 0.24 -44.78
N ARG A 241 -1.92 1.19 -44.88
CA ARG A 241 -2.75 1.46 -46.07
C ARG A 241 -2.30 2.79 -46.64
#